data_AF-A0A934NW57-F1
#
_entry.id   AF-A0A934NW57-F1
#
_cell.length_a   1.000
_cell.length_b   1.000
_cell.length_c   1.000
_cell.angle_alpha   90.00
_cell.angle_beta   90.00
_cell.angle_gamma   90.00
#
_symmetry.space_group_name_H-M   'P 1'
#
loop_
_entity.id
_entity.type
_entity.pdbx_description
1 polymer ?
#
loop_
_entity_poly.entity_id
_entity_poly.type
_entity_poly.pdbx_seq_one_letter_code
_entity_poly.pdbx_strand_id
1 'polypeptide(L)'
;MAALLDINTVFTAIDKLGKVGDVRLDLIKKKYEPAADYGFFGPGSMTWKVWTYPSSALMGFMRAVTIEQLDPNLNASVEASGGVRARTRTRYERTMRYFALVAVGETASATKASDILVKVHSKGIGIDPVTGSRYDSNSPESQLWIHMTAWHSILYCYEIFGPGKLTEEEETQYWAECAIAAECQTINPDDVPRSREAVIEFFESWRPRLAASALAQSMTRMILHPELAMPQDLPDITGPIMSLIGRFVASATISTYPQYMRQMFGIQQSAVEDKVVQTAMRALMTAVNSNMHLYDAVWSWLVPGTAPIMMPAVLGIPAVSEVTMTPREAQKLYGYDIPAEAHMDLRRKQEERVFGSHEAPSDEGLIESEAFFGGIKGVATV
;
A
#
# COMPACT_ATOMS: atom_id res chain seq x y z
N MET A 1 -9.33 3.93 58.35
CA MET A 1 -10.31 4.75 57.62
C MET A 1 -9.63 5.26 56.37
N ALA A 2 -9.99 4.70 55.21
CA ALA A 2 -9.45 5.12 53.92
C ALA A 2 -9.96 6.53 53.60
N ALA A 3 -9.05 7.44 53.29
CA ALA A 3 -9.40 8.75 52.75
C ALA A 3 -10.03 8.53 51.38
N LEU A 4 -11.34 8.78 51.27
CA LEU A 4 -12.04 8.89 50.00
C LEU A 4 -11.35 10.01 49.20
N LEU A 5 -10.72 9.64 48.07
CA LEU A 5 -10.19 10.60 47.11
C LEU A 5 -11.32 11.54 46.68
N ASP A 6 -11.16 12.83 46.95
CA ASP A 6 -12.07 13.89 46.52
C ASP A 6 -12.24 13.83 44.99
N ILE A 7 -13.49 13.67 44.57
CA ILE A 7 -13.85 13.42 43.17
C ILE A 7 -13.40 14.58 42.25
N ASN A 8 -13.35 15.81 42.78
CA ASN A 8 -12.89 16.98 42.04
C ASN A 8 -11.37 16.93 41.75
N THR A 9 -10.59 16.31 42.63
CA THR A 9 -9.16 16.11 42.43
C THR A 9 -8.89 15.09 41.32
N VAL A 10 -9.73 14.06 41.22
CA VAL A 10 -9.67 13.06 40.13
C VAL A 10 -10.03 13.70 38.78
N PHE A 11 -11.12 14.48 38.71
CA PHE A 11 -11.49 15.18 37.48
C PHE A 11 -10.44 16.21 37.03
N THR A 12 -9.82 16.93 37.97
CA THR A 12 -8.74 17.88 37.65
C THR A 12 -7.48 17.16 37.13
N ALA A 13 -7.15 15.99 37.68
CA ALA A 13 -6.04 15.18 37.19
C ALA A 13 -6.30 14.62 35.79
N ILE A 14 -7.53 14.17 35.51
CA ILE A 14 -7.97 13.72 34.18
C ILE A 14 -7.92 14.87 33.17
N ASP A 15 -8.45 16.04 33.52
CA ASP A 15 -8.41 17.24 32.65
C ASP A 15 -6.97 17.70 32.37
N LYS A 16 -6.09 17.64 33.38
CA LYS A 16 -4.66 17.97 33.21
C LYS A 16 -3.94 16.95 32.33
N LEU A 17 -4.26 15.66 32.46
CA LEU A 17 -3.73 14.62 31.57
C LEU A 17 -4.24 14.77 30.13
N GLY A 18 -5.52 15.12 29.96
CA GLY A 18 -6.11 15.47 28.65
C GLY A 18 -5.38 16.64 27.99
N LYS A 19 -5.22 17.76 28.71
CA LYS A 19 -4.49 18.94 28.23
C LYS A 19 -3.03 18.66 27.89
N VAL A 20 -2.35 17.80 28.66
CA VAL A 20 -0.97 17.37 28.33
C VAL A 20 -0.95 16.49 27.07
N GLY A 21 -1.97 15.66 26.85
CA GLY A 21 -2.15 14.91 25.61
C GLY A 21 -2.34 15.84 24.41
N ASP A 22 -3.21 16.84 24.52
CA ASP A 22 -3.51 17.80 23.45
C ASP A 22 -2.29 18.64 23.06
N VAL A 23 -1.57 19.19 24.05
CA VAL A 23 -0.34 19.96 23.80
C VAL A 23 0.72 19.11 23.09
N ARG A 24 0.79 17.81 23.39
CA ARG A 24 1.74 16.90 22.75
C ARG A 24 1.33 16.54 21.32
N LEU A 25 0.04 16.42 21.04
CA LEU A 25 -0.50 16.22 19.69
C LEU A 25 -0.23 17.44 18.79
N ASP A 26 -0.42 18.66 19.30
CA ASP A 26 -0.13 19.90 18.56
C ASP A 26 1.34 20.00 18.11
N LEU A 27 2.27 19.48 18.91
CA LEU A 27 3.68 19.45 18.55
C LEU A 27 3.98 18.50 17.39
N ILE A 28 3.28 17.37 17.29
CA ILE A 28 3.43 16.47 16.13
C ILE A 28 2.81 17.12 14.90
N LYS A 29 1.60 17.70 15.03
CA LYS A 29 0.90 18.35 13.90
C LYS A 29 1.76 19.40 13.22
N LYS A 30 2.51 20.19 13.99
CA LYS A 30 3.44 21.22 13.48
C LYS A 30 4.61 20.69 12.62
N LYS A 31 4.85 19.37 12.58
CA LYS A 31 5.84 18.76 11.68
C LYS A 31 5.34 18.62 10.25
N TYR A 32 4.03 18.73 10.05
CA TYR A 32 3.37 18.41 8.79
C TYR A 32 2.64 19.62 8.24
N GLU A 33 2.79 19.84 6.94
CA GLU A 33 2.03 20.85 6.24
C GLU A 33 0.62 20.32 5.90
N PRO A 34 -0.41 21.17 5.96
CA PRO A 34 -1.72 20.85 5.40
C PRO A 34 -1.63 20.45 3.93
N ALA A 35 -2.41 19.44 3.53
CA ALA A 35 -2.63 19.14 2.11
C ALA A 35 -3.37 20.30 1.42
N ALA A 36 -3.19 20.49 0.12
CA ALA A 36 -3.88 21.55 -0.61
C ALA A 36 -5.41 21.36 -0.63
N ASP A 37 -5.87 20.11 -0.72
CA ASP A 37 -7.28 19.69 -0.72
C ASP A 37 -7.44 18.33 0.00
N TYR A 38 -8.67 17.83 0.12
CA TYR A 38 -8.95 16.54 0.77
C TYR A 38 -8.74 15.31 -0.12
N GLY A 39 -8.20 15.47 -1.32
CA GLY A 39 -7.98 14.37 -2.25
C GLY A 39 -9.28 13.83 -2.83
N PHE A 40 -9.27 12.54 -3.17
CA PHE A 40 -10.41 11.88 -3.79
C PHE A 40 -11.50 11.43 -2.79
N PHE A 41 -11.17 11.33 -1.50
CA PHE A 41 -12.00 10.63 -0.51
C PHE A 41 -12.34 11.45 0.74
N GLY A 42 -11.37 12.16 1.33
CA GLY A 42 -11.57 13.02 2.50
C GLY A 42 -11.87 12.32 3.85
N PRO A 43 -12.00 13.10 4.94
CA PRO A 43 -12.00 12.65 6.34
C PRO A 43 -13.20 11.81 6.82
N GLY A 44 -14.24 11.64 6.00
CA GLY A 44 -15.38 10.75 6.30
C GLY A 44 -15.34 9.42 5.54
N SER A 45 -14.33 9.20 4.71
CA SER A 45 -14.25 8.02 3.84
C SER A 45 -13.81 6.76 4.58
N MET A 46 -14.23 5.61 4.06
CA MET A 46 -13.73 4.33 4.54
C MET A 46 -12.29 4.09 4.09
N THR A 47 -11.91 4.70 2.97
CA THR A 47 -10.55 4.70 2.45
C THR A 47 -9.61 5.33 3.47
N TRP A 48 -9.90 6.54 3.96
CA TRP A 48 -9.08 7.14 5.02
C TRP A 48 -9.07 6.25 6.25
N LYS A 49 -10.23 5.85 6.78
CA LYS A 49 -10.33 5.01 7.98
C LYS A 49 -9.50 3.73 7.91
N VAL A 50 -9.58 3.00 6.80
CA VAL A 50 -8.92 1.70 6.64
C VAL A 50 -7.45 1.87 6.26
N TRP A 51 -7.12 2.71 5.28
CA TRP A 51 -5.76 2.85 4.77
C TRP A 51 -4.82 3.57 5.76
N THR A 52 -5.35 4.43 6.63
CA THR A 52 -4.55 5.07 7.68
C THR A 52 -4.40 4.22 8.94
N TYR A 53 -5.08 3.08 9.05
CA TYR A 53 -4.91 2.23 10.22
C TYR A 53 -3.54 1.53 10.22
N PRO A 54 -2.86 1.38 11.38
CA PRO A 54 -1.50 0.84 11.47
C PRO A 54 -1.24 -0.48 10.73
N SER A 55 -2.22 -1.39 10.69
CA SER A 55 -2.04 -2.69 10.03
C SER A 55 -1.88 -2.61 8.52
N SER A 56 -2.40 -1.54 7.91
CA SER A 56 -2.52 -1.39 6.46
C SER A 56 -1.13 -1.25 5.83
N ALA A 57 -0.31 -0.32 6.34
CA ALA A 57 1.05 -0.04 5.84
C ALA A 57 2.03 -1.22 5.97
N LEU A 58 1.76 -2.16 6.89
CA LEU A 58 2.65 -3.29 7.21
C LEU A 58 2.09 -4.61 6.67
N MET A 59 1.19 -5.25 7.43
CA MET A 59 0.66 -6.57 7.08
C MET A 59 -0.23 -6.51 5.84
N GLY A 60 -1.03 -5.45 5.69
CA GLY A 60 -1.92 -5.29 4.54
C GLY A 60 -1.14 -5.24 3.22
N PHE A 61 -0.13 -4.37 3.15
CA PHE A 61 0.76 -4.30 1.98
C PHE A 61 1.55 -5.57 1.76
N MET A 62 2.16 -6.14 2.81
CA MET A 62 2.92 -7.38 2.68
C MET A 62 2.05 -8.54 2.18
N ARG A 63 0.79 -8.62 2.64
CA ARG A 63 -0.18 -9.59 2.16
C ARG A 63 -0.53 -9.36 0.69
N ALA A 64 -0.73 -8.10 0.28
CA ALA A 64 -1.04 -7.76 -1.11
C ALA A 64 0.09 -8.22 -2.04
N VAL A 65 1.32 -7.75 -1.78
CA VAL A 65 2.44 -7.96 -2.70
C VAL A 65 2.94 -9.40 -2.74
N THR A 66 2.65 -10.22 -1.72
CA THR A 66 2.94 -11.66 -1.76
C THR A 66 1.90 -12.43 -2.56
N ILE A 67 0.61 -12.14 -2.36
CA ILE A 67 -0.48 -12.76 -3.14
C ILE A 67 -0.36 -12.39 -4.62
N GLU A 68 0.03 -11.16 -4.92
CA GLU A 68 0.30 -10.68 -6.28
C GLU A 68 1.29 -11.58 -7.04
N GLN A 69 2.30 -12.15 -6.36
CA GLN A 69 3.32 -13.01 -6.98
C GLN A 69 2.76 -14.32 -7.56
N LEU A 70 1.54 -14.69 -7.16
CA LEU A 70 0.86 -15.87 -7.70
C LEU A 70 0.31 -15.64 -9.09
N ASP A 71 0.15 -14.40 -9.56
CA ASP A 71 -0.11 -14.15 -10.98
C ASP A 71 1.21 -14.22 -11.76
N PRO A 72 1.36 -15.17 -12.70
CA PRO A 72 2.64 -15.41 -13.36
C PRO A 72 3.06 -14.25 -14.28
N ASN A 73 2.12 -13.55 -14.90
CA ASN A 73 2.39 -12.40 -15.76
C ASN A 73 2.90 -11.20 -14.96
N LEU A 74 2.25 -10.90 -13.84
CA LEU A 74 2.71 -9.88 -12.89
C LEU A 74 4.13 -10.20 -12.42
N ASN A 75 4.35 -11.43 -11.98
CA ASN A 75 5.61 -11.84 -11.41
C ASN A 75 6.76 -11.77 -12.44
N ALA A 76 6.49 -12.17 -13.68
CA ALA A 76 7.43 -12.01 -14.80
C ALA A 76 7.78 -10.54 -15.04
N SER A 77 6.79 -9.64 -15.05
CA SER A 77 7.02 -8.19 -15.20
C SER A 77 7.87 -7.63 -14.05
N VAL A 78 7.56 -8.03 -12.81
CA VAL A 78 8.29 -7.59 -11.62
C VAL A 78 9.76 -8.00 -11.68
N GLU A 79 10.05 -9.25 -12.05
CA GLU A 79 11.42 -9.73 -12.22
C GLU A 79 12.14 -9.01 -13.36
N ALA A 80 11.49 -8.85 -14.51
CA ALA A 80 12.07 -8.15 -15.68
C ALA A 80 12.40 -6.68 -15.39
N SER A 81 11.69 -6.04 -14.45
CA SER A 81 12.00 -4.68 -14.02
C SER A 81 13.37 -4.57 -13.31
N GLY A 82 13.85 -5.67 -12.71
CA GLY A 82 15.07 -5.75 -11.89
C GLY A 82 15.05 -4.92 -10.60
N GLY A 83 14.00 -4.12 -10.38
CA GLY A 83 13.98 -3.08 -9.35
C GLY A 83 13.75 -3.60 -7.93
N VAL A 84 12.99 -4.71 -7.79
CA VAL A 84 12.61 -5.23 -6.47
C VAL A 84 13.83 -5.76 -5.71
N ARG A 85 14.64 -6.62 -6.32
CA ARG A 85 15.81 -7.20 -5.63
C ARG A 85 16.95 -6.20 -5.46
N ALA A 86 17.21 -5.39 -6.50
CA ALA A 86 18.35 -4.48 -6.50
C ALA A 86 18.13 -3.26 -5.59
N ARG A 87 16.86 -2.86 -5.36
CA ARG A 87 16.51 -1.61 -4.66
C ARG A 87 15.26 -1.79 -3.79
N THR A 88 15.19 -2.85 -2.98
CA THR A 88 14.01 -3.23 -2.18
C THR A 88 13.42 -2.06 -1.41
N ARG A 89 14.22 -1.35 -0.60
CA ARG A 89 13.79 -0.17 0.18
C ARG A 89 13.20 0.93 -0.70
N THR A 90 13.94 1.37 -1.72
CA THR A 90 13.48 2.45 -2.60
C THR A 90 12.22 2.06 -3.36
N ARG A 91 12.11 0.78 -3.78
CA ARG A 91 10.92 0.27 -4.46
C ARG A 91 9.72 0.25 -3.51
N TYR A 92 9.89 -0.22 -2.28
CA TYR A 92 8.85 -0.22 -1.25
C TYR A 92 8.36 1.20 -0.95
N GLU A 93 9.26 2.15 -0.72
CA GLU A 93 8.93 3.56 -0.47
C GLU A 93 8.09 4.16 -1.61
N ARG A 94 8.48 3.92 -2.87
CA ARG A 94 7.76 4.45 -4.04
C ARG A 94 6.36 3.87 -4.16
N THR A 95 6.19 2.58 -3.92
CA THR A 95 4.87 1.93 -3.92
C THR A 95 3.99 2.49 -2.80
N MET A 96 4.51 2.55 -1.57
CA MET A 96 3.80 3.11 -0.41
C MET A 96 3.36 4.56 -0.67
N ARG A 97 4.27 5.38 -1.23
CA ARG A 97 3.98 6.77 -1.59
C ARG A 97 2.86 6.89 -2.62
N TYR A 98 2.86 6.05 -3.67
CA TYR A 98 1.80 6.07 -4.69
C TYR A 98 0.44 5.79 -4.06
N PHE A 99 0.31 4.72 -3.28
CA PHE A 99 -0.96 4.38 -2.65
C PHE A 99 -1.41 5.40 -1.60
N ALA A 100 -0.47 5.97 -0.83
CA ALA A 100 -0.79 7.06 0.09
C ALA A 100 -1.33 8.29 -0.64
N LEU A 101 -0.75 8.65 -1.79
CA LEU A 101 -1.24 9.74 -2.62
C LEU A 101 -2.68 9.48 -3.09
N VAL A 102 -2.97 8.29 -3.61
CA VAL A 102 -4.32 7.93 -4.06
C VAL A 102 -5.31 7.89 -2.91
N ALA A 103 -4.95 7.32 -1.76
CA ALA A 103 -5.86 7.12 -0.64
C ALA A 103 -6.16 8.40 0.14
N VAL A 104 -5.14 9.22 0.42
CA VAL A 104 -5.28 10.38 1.33
C VAL A 104 -4.55 11.65 0.88
N GLY A 105 -3.79 11.59 -0.21
CA GLY A 105 -3.06 12.74 -0.72
C GLY A 105 -3.94 13.71 -1.49
N GLU A 106 -3.43 14.93 -1.69
CA GLU A 106 -4.08 15.96 -2.49
C GLU A 106 -4.24 15.53 -3.96
N THR A 107 -5.31 16.01 -4.60
CA THR A 107 -5.71 15.58 -5.94
C THR A 107 -4.64 15.86 -7.01
N ALA A 108 -3.94 16.99 -6.93
CA ALA A 108 -2.87 17.36 -7.87
C ALA A 108 -1.72 16.35 -7.88
N SER A 109 -1.22 16.02 -6.69
CA SER A 109 -0.10 15.09 -6.53
C SER A 109 -0.49 13.65 -6.86
N ALA A 110 -1.70 13.22 -6.48
CA ALA A 110 -2.23 11.90 -6.81
C ALA A 110 -2.43 11.72 -8.33
N THR A 111 -3.01 12.71 -8.99
CA THR A 111 -3.25 12.69 -10.44
C THR A 111 -1.93 12.64 -11.23
N LYS A 112 -0.95 13.45 -10.83
CA LYS A 112 0.38 13.42 -11.43
C LYS A 112 1.08 12.06 -11.22
N ALA A 113 0.96 11.48 -10.03
CA ALA A 113 1.54 10.16 -9.75
C ALA A 113 0.90 9.05 -10.59
N SER A 114 -0.41 9.13 -10.84
CA SER A 114 -1.15 8.24 -11.74
C SER A 114 -0.65 8.33 -13.18
N ASP A 115 -0.48 9.53 -13.74
CA ASP A 115 0.08 9.74 -15.08
C ASP A 115 1.49 9.14 -15.23
N ILE A 116 2.36 9.42 -14.26
CA ILE A 116 3.74 8.92 -14.25
C ILE A 116 3.77 7.39 -14.10
N LEU A 117 2.84 6.80 -13.35
CA LEU A 117 2.76 5.35 -13.19
C LEU A 117 2.62 4.65 -14.54
N VAL A 118 1.78 5.19 -15.45
CA VAL A 118 1.59 4.63 -16.80
C VAL A 118 2.90 4.61 -17.58
N LYS A 119 3.72 5.67 -17.49
CA LYS A 119 5.05 5.73 -18.11
C LYS A 119 6.00 4.70 -17.51
N VAL A 120 6.04 4.58 -16.18
CA VAL A 120 6.89 3.61 -15.49
C VAL A 120 6.51 2.17 -15.88
N HIS A 121 5.21 1.89 -15.98
CA HIS A 121 4.69 0.58 -16.35
C HIS A 121 4.90 0.22 -17.82
N SER A 122 5.20 1.19 -18.71
CA SER A 122 5.50 0.89 -20.12
C SER A 122 6.77 0.05 -20.31
N LYS A 123 7.65 -0.02 -19.31
CA LYS A 123 8.79 -0.95 -19.30
C LYS A 123 8.39 -2.39 -19.01
N GLY A 124 7.33 -2.60 -18.24
CA GLY A 124 6.91 -3.92 -17.78
C GLY A 124 6.05 -4.67 -18.81
N ILE A 125 6.64 -4.98 -19.96
CA ILE A 125 5.99 -5.68 -21.08
C ILE A 125 6.91 -6.78 -21.61
N GLY A 126 6.36 -7.95 -21.94
CA GLY A 126 7.17 -9.08 -22.37
C GLY A 126 6.43 -10.41 -22.46
N ILE A 127 7.19 -11.51 -22.47
CA ILE A 127 6.67 -12.88 -22.44
C ILE A 127 6.97 -13.49 -21.07
N ASP A 128 5.95 -14.03 -20.42
CA ASP A 128 6.11 -14.78 -19.18
C ASP A 128 6.79 -16.13 -19.48
N PRO A 129 7.96 -16.42 -18.87
CA PRO A 129 8.66 -17.68 -19.10
C PRO A 129 7.93 -18.92 -18.53
N VAL A 130 6.95 -18.73 -17.63
CA VAL A 130 6.20 -19.83 -17.02
C VAL A 130 5.04 -20.28 -17.91
N THR A 131 4.23 -19.34 -18.39
CA THR A 131 3.02 -19.64 -19.17
C THR A 131 3.19 -19.44 -20.67
N GLY A 132 4.23 -18.71 -21.11
CA GLY A 132 4.41 -18.28 -22.51
C GLY A 132 3.49 -17.13 -22.93
N SER A 133 2.68 -16.61 -22.00
CA SER A 133 1.73 -15.52 -22.27
C SER A 133 2.45 -14.19 -22.45
N ARG A 134 1.85 -13.30 -23.24
CA ARG A 134 2.25 -11.89 -23.25
C ARG A 134 1.76 -11.23 -21.97
N TYR A 135 2.61 -10.41 -21.36
CA TYR A 135 2.22 -9.52 -20.27
C TYR A 135 2.49 -8.06 -20.64
N ASP A 136 1.66 -7.17 -20.12
CA ASP A 136 1.83 -5.71 -20.14
C ASP A 136 1.34 -5.19 -18.79
N SER A 137 2.18 -4.44 -18.09
CA SER A 137 1.84 -3.85 -16.79
C SER A 137 0.80 -2.75 -16.90
N ASN A 138 0.59 -2.18 -18.09
CA ASN A 138 -0.52 -1.25 -18.37
C ASN A 138 -1.80 -1.98 -18.85
N SER A 139 -1.81 -3.31 -18.94
CA SER A 139 -3.04 -4.06 -19.21
C SER A 139 -4.07 -3.80 -18.11
N PRO A 140 -5.32 -3.42 -18.45
CA PRO A 140 -6.39 -3.22 -17.47
C PRO A 140 -6.61 -4.42 -16.56
N GLU A 141 -6.51 -5.64 -17.12
CA GLU A 141 -6.68 -6.89 -16.36
C GLU A 141 -5.56 -7.07 -15.32
N SER A 142 -4.30 -6.78 -15.69
CA SER A 142 -3.17 -6.88 -14.76
C SER A 142 -3.25 -5.83 -13.64
N GLN A 143 -3.64 -4.59 -13.99
CA GLN A 143 -3.87 -3.54 -13.00
C GLN A 143 -5.03 -3.92 -12.06
N LEU A 144 -6.12 -4.47 -12.58
CA LEU A 144 -7.28 -4.88 -11.79
C LEU A 144 -6.90 -5.96 -10.75
N TRP A 145 -6.06 -6.94 -11.13
CA TRP A 145 -5.54 -7.92 -10.17
C TRP A 145 -4.83 -7.26 -8.99
N ILE A 146 -3.87 -6.38 -9.27
CA ILE A 146 -3.07 -5.67 -8.25
C ILE A 146 -3.98 -4.79 -7.38
N HIS A 147 -4.91 -4.08 -8.01
CA HIS A 147 -5.85 -3.21 -7.32
C HIS A 147 -6.70 -4.02 -6.34
N MET A 148 -7.29 -5.13 -6.80
CA MET A 148 -8.11 -5.98 -5.94
C MET A 148 -7.30 -6.68 -4.85
N THR A 149 -6.09 -7.18 -5.14
CA THR A 149 -5.23 -7.78 -4.11
C THR A 149 -4.83 -6.75 -3.06
N ALA A 150 -4.52 -5.52 -3.45
CA ALA A 150 -4.21 -4.43 -2.54
C ALA A 150 -5.42 -4.10 -1.66
N TRP A 151 -6.52 -3.64 -2.25
CA TRP A 151 -7.70 -3.18 -1.50
C TRP A 151 -8.30 -4.26 -0.61
N HIS A 152 -8.35 -5.52 -1.06
CA HIS A 152 -8.80 -6.62 -0.23
C HIS A 152 -7.81 -6.92 0.91
N SER A 153 -6.50 -6.89 0.66
CA SER A 153 -5.51 -7.18 1.71
C SER A 153 -5.50 -6.11 2.80
N ILE A 154 -5.61 -4.84 2.41
CA ILE A 154 -5.67 -3.72 3.34
C ILE A 154 -6.90 -3.85 4.25
N LEU A 155 -8.09 -4.06 3.66
CA LEU A 155 -9.31 -4.29 4.45
C LEU A 155 -9.19 -5.53 5.33
N TYR A 156 -8.78 -6.67 4.78
CA TYR A 156 -8.71 -7.91 5.55
C TYR A 156 -7.75 -7.80 6.74
N CYS A 157 -6.59 -7.17 6.56
CA CYS A 157 -5.65 -6.93 7.66
C CYS A 157 -6.20 -5.93 8.68
N TYR A 158 -6.94 -4.90 8.25
CA TYR A 158 -7.68 -4.02 9.15
C TYR A 158 -8.70 -4.79 9.99
N GLU A 159 -9.45 -5.74 9.43
CA GLU A 159 -10.43 -6.52 10.20
C GLU A 159 -9.77 -7.48 11.19
N ILE A 160 -8.63 -8.08 10.80
CA ILE A 160 -7.90 -9.08 11.59
C ILE A 160 -7.00 -8.47 12.67
N PHE A 161 -6.38 -7.33 12.42
CA PHE A 161 -5.45 -6.67 13.36
C PHE A 161 -5.96 -5.34 13.90
N GLY A 162 -7.08 -4.84 13.38
CA GLY A 162 -7.68 -3.58 13.76
C GLY A 162 -8.90 -3.70 14.67
N PRO A 163 -9.83 -2.73 14.61
CA PRO A 163 -11.02 -2.69 15.48
C PRO A 163 -12.01 -3.82 15.24
N GLY A 164 -11.99 -4.45 14.06
CA GLY A 164 -12.94 -5.51 13.69
C GLY A 164 -13.49 -5.31 12.28
N LYS A 165 -14.51 -6.11 11.94
CA LYS A 165 -15.20 -6.01 10.65
C LYS A 165 -15.92 -4.67 10.51
N LEU A 166 -15.97 -4.18 9.28
CA LEU A 166 -16.83 -3.05 8.91
C LEU A 166 -18.31 -3.46 9.01
N THR A 167 -19.20 -2.48 9.21
CA THR A 167 -20.63 -2.70 8.98
C THR A 167 -20.90 -2.92 7.49
N GLU A 168 -22.09 -3.40 7.14
CA GLU A 168 -22.48 -3.61 5.74
C GLU A 168 -22.44 -2.29 4.94
N GLU A 169 -22.86 -1.18 5.55
CA GLU A 169 -22.83 0.15 4.95
C GLU A 169 -21.40 0.67 4.77
N GLU A 170 -20.55 0.52 5.79
CA GLU A 170 -19.13 0.89 5.72
C GLU A 170 -18.41 0.06 4.65
N GLU A 171 -18.68 -1.23 4.56
CA GLU A 171 -18.08 -2.09 3.55
C GLU A 171 -18.55 -1.75 2.14
N THR A 172 -19.84 -1.45 1.96
CA THR A 172 -20.41 -0.98 0.69
C THR A 172 -19.72 0.31 0.24
N GLN A 173 -19.54 1.26 1.17
CA GLN A 173 -18.80 2.49 0.90
C GLN A 173 -17.34 2.21 0.52
N TYR A 174 -16.66 1.33 1.25
CA TYR A 174 -15.26 0.98 0.96
C TYR A 174 -15.08 0.39 -0.45
N TRP A 175 -15.97 -0.49 -0.89
CA TRP A 175 -15.88 -1.06 -2.24
C TRP A 175 -16.31 -0.07 -3.34
N ALA A 176 -17.21 0.86 -3.05
CA ALA A 176 -17.51 1.97 -3.97
C ALA A 176 -16.28 2.90 -4.14
N GLU A 177 -15.61 3.22 -3.04
CA GLU A 177 -14.38 4.02 -3.04
C GLU A 177 -13.21 3.27 -3.72
N CYS A 178 -13.14 1.95 -3.57
CA CYS A 178 -12.22 1.08 -4.33
C CYS A 178 -12.40 1.27 -5.84
N ALA A 179 -13.64 1.30 -6.34
CA ALA A 179 -13.92 1.53 -7.76
C ALA A 179 -13.51 2.94 -8.21
N ILE A 180 -13.68 3.96 -7.37
CA ILE A 180 -13.19 5.32 -7.64
C ILE A 180 -11.65 5.33 -7.76
N ALA A 181 -10.94 4.69 -6.83
CA ALA A 181 -9.47 4.64 -6.88
C ALA A 181 -8.94 3.95 -8.15
N ALA A 182 -9.66 2.98 -8.69
CA ALA A 182 -9.28 2.28 -9.92
C ALA A 182 -9.16 3.22 -11.13
N GLU A 183 -9.85 4.37 -11.12
CA GLU A 183 -9.77 5.38 -12.16
C GLU A 183 -8.39 6.06 -12.28
N CYS A 184 -7.55 5.93 -11.25
CA CYS A 184 -6.14 6.36 -11.24
C CYS A 184 -5.22 5.37 -11.97
N GLN A 185 -5.76 4.30 -12.55
CA GLN A 185 -5.02 3.30 -13.30
C GLN A 185 -5.73 3.01 -14.62
N THR A 186 -5.19 2.11 -15.45
CA THR A 186 -5.79 1.74 -16.74
C THR A 186 -7.05 0.87 -16.61
N ILE A 187 -7.55 0.69 -15.39
CA ILE A 187 -8.67 -0.16 -15.04
C ILE A 187 -9.97 0.49 -15.52
N ASN A 188 -10.88 -0.33 -16.07
CA ASN A 188 -12.25 0.07 -16.22
C ASN A 188 -12.96 -0.06 -14.85
N PRO A 189 -13.45 1.05 -14.25
CA PRO A 189 -14.05 1.02 -12.91
C PRO A 189 -15.30 0.14 -12.81
N ASP A 190 -15.94 -0.20 -13.93
CA ASP A 190 -17.09 -1.11 -13.96
C ASP A 190 -16.70 -2.59 -13.75
N ASP A 191 -15.43 -2.93 -13.96
CA ASP A 191 -14.91 -4.28 -13.70
C ASP A 191 -14.54 -4.48 -12.22
N VAL A 192 -14.60 -3.42 -11.40
CA VAL A 192 -14.28 -3.47 -9.97
C VAL A 192 -15.47 -3.99 -9.16
N PRO A 193 -15.33 -5.11 -8.43
CA PRO A 193 -16.38 -5.62 -7.55
C PRO A 193 -16.80 -4.61 -6.48
N ARG A 194 -18.12 -4.50 -6.24
CA ARG A 194 -18.72 -3.53 -5.29
C ARG A 194 -19.33 -4.16 -4.03
N SER A 195 -19.11 -5.46 -3.81
CA SER A 195 -19.49 -6.16 -2.58
C SER A 195 -18.50 -7.29 -2.27
N ARG A 196 -18.47 -7.77 -1.02
CA ARG A 196 -17.59 -8.88 -0.65
C ARG A 196 -17.89 -10.18 -1.38
N GLU A 197 -19.14 -10.46 -1.69
CA GLU A 197 -19.53 -11.62 -2.51
C GLU A 197 -18.90 -11.51 -3.89
N ALA A 198 -19.03 -10.35 -4.55
CA ALA A 198 -18.43 -10.10 -5.85
C ALA A 198 -16.89 -10.12 -5.80
N VAL A 199 -16.28 -9.67 -4.70
CA VAL A 199 -14.82 -9.76 -4.49
C VAL A 199 -14.38 -11.22 -4.35
N ILE A 200 -15.14 -12.06 -3.64
CA ILE A 200 -14.88 -13.50 -3.53
C ILE A 200 -14.98 -14.15 -4.92
N GLU A 201 -16.02 -13.84 -5.68
CA GLU A 201 -16.21 -14.34 -7.05
C GLU A 201 -15.06 -13.92 -7.96
N PHE A 202 -14.60 -12.67 -7.86
CA PHE A 202 -13.42 -12.18 -8.59
C PHE A 202 -12.18 -13.03 -8.27
N PHE A 203 -11.86 -13.26 -7.00
CA PHE A 203 -10.69 -14.06 -6.62
C PHE A 203 -10.81 -15.54 -7.02
N GLU A 204 -11.99 -16.15 -6.91
CA GLU A 204 -12.20 -17.52 -7.38
C GLU A 204 -12.12 -17.62 -8.91
N SER A 205 -12.53 -16.58 -9.65
CA SER A 205 -12.34 -16.52 -11.10
C SER A 205 -10.87 -16.43 -11.52
N TRP A 206 -10.03 -15.78 -10.68
CA TRP A 206 -8.59 -15.66 -10.92
C TRP A 206 -7.83 -16.92 -10.54
N ARG A 207 -8.35 -17.69 -9.60
CA ARG A 207 -7.68 -18.85 -8.99
C ARG A 207 -7.09 -19.85 -10.00
N PRO A 208 -7.75 -20.22 -11.12
CA PRO A 208 -7.19 -21.13 -12.12
C PRO A 208 -5.94 -20.61 -12.83
N ARG A 209 -5.69 -19.29 -12.77
CA ARG A 209 -4.55 -18.62 -13.40
C ARG A 209 -3.31 -18.57 -12.50
N LEU A 210 -3.48 -18.86 -11.20
CA LEU A 210 -2.42 -18.72 -10.22
C LEU A 210 -1.33 -19.79 -10.41
N ALA A 211 -0.08 -19.36 -10.35
CA ALA A 211 1.09 -20.23 -10.51
C ALA A 211 2.10 -20.01 -9.38
N ALA A 212 2.40 -21.09 -8.65
CA ALA A 212 3.42 -21.12 -7.61
C ALA A 212 4.84 -21.33 -8.19
N SER A 213 5.23 -20.53 -9.17
CA SER A 213 6.52 -20.67 -9.85
C SER A 213 7.71 -20.55 -8.88
N ALA A 214 8.88 -21.05 -9.27
CA ALA A 214 10.10 -20.90 -8.47
C ALA A 214 10.39 -19.42 -8.16
N LEU A 215 10.11 -18.54 -9.12
CA LEU A 215 10.19 -17.10 -8.97
C LEU A 215 9.18 -16.58 -7.93
N ALA A 216 7.91 -17.00 -7.99
CA ALA A 216 6.87 -16.61 -7.04
C ALA A 216 7.24 -16.96 -5.60
N GLN A 217 7.71 -18.18 -5.38
CA GLN A 217 8.13 -18.62 -4.07
C GLN A 217 9.39 -17.88 -3.60
N SER A 218 10.35 -17.61 -4.50
CA SER A 218 11.57 -16.86 -4.19
C SER A 218 11.28 -15.39 -3.82
N MET A 219 10.39 -14.73 -4.57
CA MET A 219 9.95 -13.36 -4.26
C MET A 219 9.17 -13.31 -2.96
N THR A 220 8.23 -14.24 -2.75
CA THR A 220 7.45 -14.31 -1.52
C THR A 220 8.35 -14.51 -0.29
N ARG A 221 9.36 -15.39 -0.38
CA ARG A 221 10.36 -15.54 0.69
C ARG A 221 11.10 -14.23 0.96
N MET A 222 11.54 -13.50 -0.07
CA MET A 222 12.18 -12.20 0.13
C MET A 222 11.25 -11.20 0.81
N ILE A 223 10.01 -11.09 0.35
CA ILE A 223 9.04 -10.11 0.87
C ILE A 223 8.71 -10.38 2.36
N LEU A 224 8.70 -11.66 2.76
CA LEU A 224 8.54 -12.07 4.15
C LEU A 224 9.77 -11.82 5.04
N HIS A 225 10.81 -11.17 4.51
CA HIS A 225 11.92 -10.55 5.25
C HIS A 225 11.79 -9.01 5.20
N PRO A 226 10.84 -8.40 5.95
CA PRO A 226 10.59 -6.96 5.88
C PRO A 226 11.79 -6.11 6.29
N GLU A 227 12.74 -6.65 7.04
CA GLU A 227 14.01 -5.98 7.37
C GLU A 227 14.82 -5.55 6.13
N LEU A 228 14.60 -6.18 4.96
CA LEU A 228 15.20 -5.79 3.69
C LEU A 228 14.64 -4.47 3.12
N ALA A 229 13.43 -4.09 3.53
CA ALA A 229 12.79 -2.85 3.13
C ALA A 229 13.00 -1.72 4.16
N MET A 230 13.51 -2.05 5.36
CA MET A 230 13.70 -1.09 6.44
C MET A 230 14.92 -0.18 6.22
N PRO A 231 14.93 1.01 6.84
CA PRO A 231 16.12 1.85 6.92
C PRO A 231 17.32 1.11 7.51
N GLN A 232 18.50 1.28 6.89
CA GLN A 232 19.75 0.60 7.28
C GLN A 232 20.62 1.47 8.20
N ASP A 233 20.05 2.56 8.70
CA ASP A 233 20.67 3.59 9.53
C ASP A 233 20.78 3.19 11.01
N LEU A 234 20.37 1.96 11.35
CA LEU A 234 20.53 1.39 12.68
C LEU A 234 21.93 0.76 12.85
N PRO A 235 22.53 0.83 14.05
CA PRO A 235 23.80 0.16 14.33
C PRO A 235 23.70 -1.36 14.14
N ASP A 236 24.78 -1.99 13.66
CA ASP A 236 24.84 -3.43 13.34
C ASP A 236 24.36 -4.36 14.47
N ILE A 237 24.53 -3.94 15.73
CA ILE A 237 24.11 -4.69 16.92
C ILE A 237 22.58 -4.90 17.00
N THR A 238 21.79 -4.09 16.27
CA THR A 238 20.33 -4.16 16.27
C THR A 238 19.76 -5.21 15.32
N GLY A 239 20.58 -5.74 14.41
CA GLY A 239 20.15 -6.70 13.37
C GLY A 239 19.36 -7.90 13.88
N PRO A 240 19.78 -8.60 14.96
CA PRO A 240 19.04 -9.73 15.51
C PRO A 240 17.63 -9.36 16.02
N ILE A 241 17.49 -8.17 16.62
CA ILE A 241 16.21 -7.65 17.11
C ILE A 241 15.29 -7.34 15.93
N MET A 242 15.81 -6.66 14.91
CA MET A 242 15.04 -6.32 13.72
C MET A 242 14.58 -7.56 12.96
N SER A 243 15.43 -8.59 12.87
CA SER A 243 15.04 -9.88 12.28
C SER A 243 13.95 -10.59 13.09
N LEU A 244 13.94 -10.47 14.42
CA LEU A 244 12.86 -11.01 15.25
C LEU A 244 11.54 -10.26 15.02
N ILE A 245 11.58 -8.93 14.96
CA ILE A 245 10.43 -8.10 14.62
C ILE A 245 9.92 -8.46 13.22
N GLY A 246 10.82 -8.61 12.25
CA GLY A 246 10.48 -8.99 10.88
C GLY A 246 9.79 -10.34 10.80
N ARG A 247 10.29 -11.36 11.51
CA ARG A 247 9.63 -12.67 11.63
C ARG A 247 8.24 -12.57 12.26
N PHE A 248 8.07 -11.73 13.28
CA PHE A 248 6.78 -11.53 13.93
C PHE A 248 5.76 -10.88 12.98
N VAL A 249 6.17 -9.87 12.21
CA VAL A 249 5.34 -9.24 11.16
C VAL A 249 5.03 -10.26 10.06
N ALA A 250 6.01 -11.02 9.59
CA ALA A 250 5.82 -12.04 8.55
C ALA A 250 4.85 -13.14 9.00
N SER A 251 4.99 -13.65 10.23
CA SER A 251 4.08 -14.64 10.81
C SER A 251 2.65 -14.08 10.94
N ALA A 252 2.51 -12.82 11.35
CA ALA A 252 1.21 -12.14 11.36
C ALA A 252 0.61 -12.11 9.95
N THR A 253 1.37 -11.66 8.94
CA THR A 253 0.91 -11.65 7.54
C THR A 253 0.52 -13.05 7.05
N ILE A 254 1.35 -14.07 7.28
CA ILE A 254 1.07 -15.47 6.90
C ILE A 254 -0.25 -15.96 7.51
N SER A 255 -0.55 -15.55 8.74
CA SER A 255 -1.80 -15.93 9.44
C SER A 255 -3.06 -15.48 8.68
N THR A 256 -2.92 -14.53 7.76
CA THR A 256 -4.02 -13.99 6.93
C THR A 256 -4.20 -14.68 5.59
N TYR A 257 -3.29 -15.58 5.20
CA TYR A 257 -3.37 -16.28 3.92
C TYR A 257 -4.37 -17.43 3.96
N PRO A 258 -5.13 -17.64 2.88
CA PRO A 258 -5.85 -18.89 2.66
C PRO A 258 -4.89 -20.10 2.67
N GLN A 259 -5.36 -21.24 3.19
CA GLN A 259 -4.53 -22.43 3.33
C GLN A 259 -3.91 -22.90 2.00
N TYR A 260 -4.66 -22.81 0.90
CA TYR A 260 -4.15 -23.22 -0.41
C TYR A 260 -3.00 -22.32 -0.90
N MET A 261 -3.02 -21.02 -0.60
CA MET A 261 -1.92 -20.11 -0.94
C MET A 261 -0.67 -20.41 -0.10
N ARG A 262 -0.84 -20.78 1.18
CA ARG A 262 0.29 -21.25 2.02
C ARG A 262 0.93 -22.49 1.41
N GLN A 263 0.12 -23.44 0.94
CA GLN A 263 0.62 -24.64 0.25
C GLN A 263 1.37 -24.29 -1.04
N MET A 264 0.83 -23.37 -1.84
CA MET A 264 1.50 -22.86 -3.04
C MET A 264 2.87 -22.24 -2.73
N PHE A 265 2.97 -21.47 -1.65
CA PHE A 265 4.23 -20.86 -1.23
C PHE A 265 5.18 -21.83 -0.47
N GLY A 266 4.73 -23.05 -0.16
CA GLY A 266 5.49 -23.98 0.68
C GLY A 266 5.62 -23.50 2.14
N ILE A 267 4.68 -22.69 2.63
CA ILE A 267 4.70 -22.11 3.97
C ILE A 267 3.97 -23.05 4.94
N GLN A 268 4.62 -23.35 6.06
CA GLN A 268 4.05 -24.10 7.17
C GLN A 268 3.91 -23.18 8.39
N GLN A 269 2.68 -22.93 8.80
CA GLN A 269 2.35 -22.18 10.01
C GLN A 269 1.08 -22.81 10.62
N SER A 270 1.10 -23.10 11.92
CA SER A 270 -0.01 -23.81 12.57
C SER A 270 -1.18 -22.87 12.92
N ALA A 271 -2.38 -23.43 13.06
CA ALA A 271 -3.55 -22.64 13.47
C ALA A 271 -3.42 -22.04 14.89
N VAL A 272 -2.65 -22.68 15.77
CA VAL A 272 -2.35 -22.16 17.11
C VAL A 272 -1.44 -20.93 16.99
N GLU A 273 -0.39 -21.03 16.18
CA GLU A 273 0.51 -19.92 15.89
C GLU A 273 -0.25 -18.74 15.29
N ASP A 274 -1.15 -18.99 14.33
CA ASP A 274 -2.03 -17.98 13.74
C ASP A 274 -2.82 -17.21 14.81
N LYS A 275 -3.45 -17.92 15.76
CA LYS A 275 -4.27 -17.27 16.80
C LYS A 275 -3.43 -16.49 17.80
N VAL A 276 -2.26 -17.00 18.18
CA VAL A 276 -1.35 -16.31 19.07
C VAL A 276 -0.84 -15.02 18.41
N VAL A 277 -0.33 -15.12 17.18
CA VAL A 277 0.22 -13.95 16.47
C VAL A 277 -0.85 -12.93 16.13
N GLN A 278 -2.06 -13.35 15.73
CA GLN A 278 -3.18 -12.43 15.49
C GLN A 278 -3.57 -11.65 16.74
N THR A 279 -3.65 -12.31 17.88
CA THR A 279 -4.02 -11.67 19.15
C THR A 279 -2.95 -10.67 19.58
N ALA A 280 -1.68 -11.08 19.54
CA ALA A 280 -0.56 -10.23 19.90
C ALA A 280 -0.44 -9.02 18.96
N MET A 281 -0.56 -9.24 17.64
CA MET A 281 -0.47 -8.19 16.64
C MET A 281 -1.65 -7.21 16.74
N ARG A 282 -2.87 -7.69 16.99
CA ARG A 282 -4.02 -6.82 17.23
C ARG A 282 -3.79 -5.90 18.43
N ALA A 283 -3.31 -6.45 19.55
CA ALA A 283 -2.98 -5.64 20.72
C ALA A 283 -1.90 -4.59 20.43
N LEU A 284 -0.86 -4.96 19.67
CA LEU A 284 0.18 -4.03 19.24
C LEU A 284 -0.36 -2.91 18.34
N MET A 285 -1.16 -3.25 17.33
CA MET A 285 -1.75 -2.26 16.42
C MET A 285 -2.71 -1.32 17.14
N THR A 286 -3.51 -1.82 18.10
CA THR A 286 -4.34 -0.97 18.96
C THR A 286 -3.48 -0.01 19.78
N ALA A 287 -2.36 -0.47 20.34
CA ALA A 287 -1.45 0.38 21.12
C ALA A 287 -0.78 1.47 20.26
N VAL A 288 -0.36 1.13 19.04
CA VAL A 288 0.18 2.09 18.06
C VAL A 288 -0.89 3.10 17.66
N ASN A 289 -2.10 2.64 17.33
CA ASN A 289 -3.21 3.51 16.94
C ASN A 289 -3.69 4.43 18.08
N SER A 290 -3.48 4.02 19.34
CA SER A 290 -3.87 4.84 20.50
C SER A 290 -2.81 5.87 20.89
N ASN A 291 -1.62 5.84 20.27
CA ASN A 291 -0.51 6.75 20.59
C ASN A 291 0.08 7.36 19.32
N MET A 292 -0.38 8.57 18.98
CA MET A 292 0.05 9.28 17.77
C MET A 292 1.54 9.61 17.74
N HIS A 293 2.25 9.69 18.87
CA HIS A 293 3.71 9.83 18.86
C HIS A 293 4.39 8.55 18.41
N LEU A 294 3.88 7.41 18.88
CA LEU A 294 4.39 6.11 18.47
C LEU A 294 4.06 5.86 16.99
N TYR A 295 2.85 6.20 16.56
CA TYR A 295 2.48 6.17 15.14
C TYR A 295 3.43 7.04 14.31
N ASP A 296 3.54 8.33 14.63
CA ASP A 296 4.43 9.27 13.93
C ASP A 296 5.87 8.77 13.85
N ALA A 297 6.42 8.29 14.96
CA ALA A 297 7.78 7.78 15.03
C ALA A 297 7.99 6.53 14.15
N VAL A 298 7.06 5.57 14.19
CA VAL A 298 7.17 4.34 13.41
C VAL A 298 7.05 4.64 11.91
N TRP A 299 6.10 5.48 11.48
CA TRP A 299 5.89 5.77 10.07
C TRP A 299 6.95 6.70 9.49
N SER A 300 7.40 7.71 10.24
CA SER A 300 8.49 8.58 9.82
C SER A 300 9.80 7.82 9.68
N TRP A 301 10.00 6.77 10.48
CA TRP A 301 11.17 5.90 10.35
C TRP A 301 11.00 4.91 9.19
N LEU A 302 9.88 4.18 9.13
CA LEU A 302 9.67 3.11 8.16
C LEU A 302 9.53 3.62 6.72
N VAL A 303 8.76 4.69 6.53
CA VAL A 303 8.42 5.26 5.22
C VAL A 303 8.52 6.80 5.22
N PRO A 304 9.73 7.38 5.38
CA PRO A 304 9.93 8.82 5.57
C PRO A 304 9.43 9.69 4.42
N GLY A 305 9.39 9.18 3.18
CA GLY A 305 8.87 9.90 2.02
C GLY A 305 7.35 9.80 1.88
N THR A 306 6.72 8.88 2.61
CA THR A 306 5.26 8.65 2.62
C THR A 306 4.60 9.33 3.81
N ALA A 307 5.29 9.42 4.96
CA ALA A 307 4.76 10.02 6.18
C ALA A 307 4.19 11.45 5.96
N PRO A 308 4.82 12.37 5.20
CA PRO A 308 4.26 13.69 4.95
C PRO A 308 2.91 13.71 4.22
N ILE A 309 2.56 12.63 3.50
CA ILE A 309 1.28 12.49 2.80
C ILE A 309 0.22 11.89 3.74
N MET A 310 0.59 10.84 4.49
CA MET A 310 -0.34 10.10 5.35
C MET A 310 -0.66 10.83 6.66
N MET A 311 0.34 11.44 7.29
CA MET A 311 0.22 11.96 8.65
C MET A 311 -0.77 13.12 8.80
N PRO A 312 -0.96 14.03 7.83
CA PRO A 312 -2.06 14.99 7.88
C PRO A 312 -3.43 14.33 8.05
N ALA A 313 -3.72 13.26 7.30
CA ALA A 313 -4.96 12.50 7.43
C ALA A 313 -5.05 11.77 8.78
N VAL A 314 -3.99 11.10 9.21
CA VAL A 314 -3.92 10.39 10.51
C VAL A 314 -4.15 11.34 11.70
N LEU A 315 -3.57 12.53 11.65
CA LEU A 315 -3.63 13.52 12.74
C LEU A 315 -4.87 14.43 12.66
N GLY A 316 -5.68 14.31 11.61
CA GLY A 316 -6.81 15.19 11.36
C GLY A 316 -6.39 16.66 11.19
N ILE A 317 -5.31 16.90 10.46
CA ILE A 317 -4.91 18.25 10.04
C ILE A 317 -5.84 18.66 8.89
N PRO A 318 -6.62 19.75 9.01
CA PRO A 318 -7.50 20.17 7.93
C PRO A 318 -6.68 20.59 6.71
N ALA A 319 -7.15 20.22 5.53
CA ALA A 319 -6.57 20.69 4.28
C ALA A 319 -6.80 22.21 4.11
N VAL A 320 -6.01 22.85 3.25
CA VAL A 320 -6.18 24.27 2.91
C VAL A 320 -7.55 24.52 2.27
N SER A 321 -8.01 23.58 1.45
CA SER A 321 -9.34 23.54 0.87
C SER A 321 -10.09 22.28 1.31
N GLU A 322 -11.36 22.41 1.67
CA GLU A 322 -12.21 21.27 2.03
C GLU A 322 -12.78 20.52 0.80
N VAL A 323 -12.31 20.85 -0.40
CA VAL A 323 -12.80 20.24 -1.64
C VAL A 323 -12.28 18.81 -1.76
N THR A 324 -13.17 17.91 -2.17
CA THR A 324 -12.82 16.62 -2.78
C THR A 324 -13.15 16.66 -4.28
N MET A 325 -12.43 15.89 -5.09
CA MET A 325 -12.72 15.74 -6.52
C MET A 325 -12.75 14.26 -6.89
N THR A 326 -13.45 13.91 -7.97
CA THR A 326 -13.24 12.62 -8.62
C THR A 326 -11.90 12.60 -9.38
N PRO A 327 -11.30 11.42 -9.61
CA PRO A 327 -10.10 11.32 -10.44
C PRO A 327 -10.26 11.94 -11.84
N ARG A 328 -11.43 11.82 -12.47
CA ARG A 328 -11.71 12.44 -13.79
C ARG A 328 -11.76 13.96 -13.73
N GLU A 329 -12.36 14.54 -12.69
CA GLU A 329 -12.35 15.99 -12.50
C GLU A 329 -10.93 16.52 -12.30
N ALA A 330 -10.13 15.83 -11.49
CA ALA A 330 -8.75 16.21 -11.23
C ALA A 330 -7.88 16.09 -12.51
N GLN A 331 -7.99 15.01 -13.27
CA GLN A 331 -7.30 14.84 -14.55
C GLN A 331 -7.62 15.97 -15.52
N LYS A 332 -8.91 16.30 -15.68
CA LYS A 332 -9.35 17.41 -16.52
C LYS A 332 -8.81 18.76 -16.03
N LEU A 333 -8.82 18.98 -14.71
CA LEU A 333 -8.34 20.23 -14.10
C LEU A 333 -6.83 20.42 -14.31
N TYR A 334 -6.05 19.36 -14.13
CA TYR A 334 -4.59 19.41 -14.17
C TYR A 334 -3.99 19.09 -15.54
N GLY A 335 -4.82 18.75 -16.53
CA GLY A 335 -4.40 18.52 -17.91
C GLY A 335 -3.72 17.17 -18.14
N TYR A 336 -4.20 16.12 -17.48
CA TYR A 336 -3.75 14.74 -17.67
C TYR A 336 -4.81 13.92 -18.41
N ASP A 337 -4.35 12.99 -19.24
CA ASP A 337 -5.23 12.03 -19.91
C ASP A 337 -5.78 10.99 -18.92
N ILE A 338 -6.87 10.33 -19.31
CA ILE A 338 -7.33 9.11 -18.63
C ILE A 338 -6.22 8.05 -18.73
N PRO A 339 -5.83 7.35 -17.66
CA PRO A 339 -4.64 6.49 -17.69
C PRO A 339 -4.67 5.41 -18.77
N ALA A 340 -5.86 4.87 -19.10
CA ALA A 340 -6.03 3.88 -20.17
C ALA A 340 -5.67 4.44 -21.56
N GLU A 341 -5.79 5.75 -21.74
CA GLU A 341 -5.54 6.52 -22.96
C GLU A 341 -4.23 7.32 -22.90
N ALA A 342 -3.55 7.32 -21.75
CA ALA A 342 -2.32 8.07 -21.55
C ALA A 342 -1.13 7.39 -22.24
N HIS A 343 -0.23 8.21 -22.79
CA HIS A 343 1.08 7.79 -23.34
C HIS A 343 0.97 6.70 -24.42
N MET A 344 -0.08 6.68 -25.23
CA MET A 344 -0.32 5.63 -26.24
C MET A 344 0.83 5.47 -27.25
N ASP A 345 1.48 6.58 -27.62
CA ASP A 345 2.64 6.54 -28.51
C ASP A 345 3.83 5.81 -27.89
N LEU A 346 4.13 6.08 -26.61
CA LEU A 346 5.19 5.39 -25.86
C LEU A 346 4.86 3.90 -25.72
N ARG A 347 3.61 3.57 -25.39
CA ARG A 347 3.16 2.18 -25.22
C ARG A 347 3.26 1.40 -26.52
N ARG A 348 2.81 1.97 -27.64
CA ARG A 348 2.93 1.35 -28.97
C ARG A 348 4.38 1.15 -29.39
N LYS A 349 5.27 2.13 -29.12
CA LYS A 349 6.71 1.99 -29.37
C LYS A 349 7.31 0.82 -28.58
N GLN A 350 6.91 0.66 -27.32
CA GLN A 350 7.35 -0.47 -26.49
C GLN A 350 6.83 -1.81 -27.02
N GLU A 351 5.57 -1.87 -27.42
CA GLU A 351 4.97 -3.07 -28.01
C GLU A 351 5.70 -3.51 -29.29
N GLU A 352 5.93 -2.57 -30.22
CA GLU A 352 6.67 -2.85 -31.47
C GLU A 352 8.11 -3.26 -31.20
N ARG A 353 8.78 -2.60 -30.23
CA ARG A 353 10.15 -2.94 -29.82
C ARG A 353 10.24 -4.37 -29.30
N VAL A 354 9.33 -4.76 -28.42
CA VAL A 354 9.39 -6.03 -27.68
C VAL A 354 8.83 -7.19 -28.49
N PHE A 355 7.68 -7.02 -29.15
CA PHE A 355 7.02 -8.10 -29.89
C PHE A 355 7.26 -8.07 -31.40
N GLY A 356 7.57 -6.91 -31.97
CA GLY A 356 7.94 -6.79 -33.39
C GLY A 356 9.43 -7.04 -33.61
N SER A 357 10.27 -6.22 -32.97
CA SER A 357 11.74 -6.26 -33.13
C SER A 357 12.45 -7.25 -32.20
N HIS A 358 11.74 -7.85 -31.23
CA HIS A 358 12.30 -8.80 -30.27
C HIS A 358 13.46 -8.23 -29.44
N GLU A 359 13.40 -6.93 -29.15
CA GLU A 359 14.39 -6.23 -28.32
C GLU A 359 13.91 -6.11 -26.86
N ALA A 360 14.85 -5.89 -25.93
CA ALA A 360 14.49 -5.61 -24.54
C ALA A 360 13.68 -4.29 -24.43
N PRO A 361 12.70 -4.20 -23.51
CA PRO A 361 11.95 -2.98 -23.26
C PRO A 361 12.87 -1.77 -23.02
N SER A 362 12.51 -0.61 -23.57
CA SER A 362 13.22 0.65 -23.36
C SER A 362 13.04 1.16 -21.92
N ASP A 363 14.04 1.92 -21.44
CA ASP A 363 14.00 2.68 -20.19
C ASP A 363 13.38 4.08 -20.34
N GLU A 364 12.95 4.48 -21.54
CA GLU A 364 12.42 5.83 -21.86
C GLU A 364 11.40 6.34 -20.82
N GLY A 365 10.35 5.55 -20.56
CA GLY A 365 9.33 5.93 -19.58
C GLY A 365 9.85 6.03 -18.14
N LEU A 366 10.86 5.23 -17.77
CA LEU A 366 11.49 5.34 -16.46
C LEU A 366 12.33 6.62 -16.36
N ILE A 367 13.11 6.93 -17.39
CA ILE A 367 13.99 8.11 -17.44
C ILE A 367 13.16 9.40 -17.37
N GLU A 368 12.07 9.48 -18.12
CA GLU A 368 11.13 10.60 -18.05
C GLU A 368 10.51 10.78 -16.64
N SER A 369 10.46 9.71 -15.86
CA SER A 369 9.85 9.68 -14.53
C SER A 369 10.85 9.94 -13.38
N GLU A 370 12.15 10.01 -13.65
CA GLU A 370 13.20 10.18 -12.63
C GLU A 370 13.06 11.48 -11.83
N ALA A 371 12.63 12.55 -12.48
CA ALA A 371 12.44 13.86 -11.85
C ALA A 371 11.42 13.83 -10.70
N PHE A 372 10.54 12.82 -10.65
CA PHE A 372 9.48 12.71 -9.64
C PHE A 372 9.77 11.68 -8.56
N PHE A 373 10.41 10.57 -8.92
CA PHE A 373 10.72 9.47 -7.99
C PHE A 373 12.17 9.48 -7.46
N GLY A 374 13.00 10.42 -7.92
CA GLY A 374 14.46 10.39 -7.72
C GLY A 374 15.15 9.46 -8.73
N GLY A 375 16.45 9.66 -8.96
CA GLY A 375 17.22 8.92 -9.96
C GLY A 375 17.11 7.39 -9.84
N ILE A 376 17.19 6.68 -10.97
CA ILE A 376 17.28 5.21 -11.06
C ILE A 376 18.67 4.75 -10.60
N LYS A 377 19.68 5.61 -10.72
CA LYS A 377 21.02 5.39 -10.15
C LYS A 377 20.97 5.69 -8.66
N GLY A 378 21.46 4.72 -7.87
CA GLY A 378 21.30 4.63 -6.43
C GLY A 378 21.59 5.92 -5.66
N VAL A 379 21.00 5.97 -4.47
CA VAL A 379 21.28 6.92 -3.40
C VAL A 379 22.80 7.04 -3.26
N ALA A 380 23.37 8.12 -3.81
CA ALA A 380 24.61 8.65 -3.29
C ALA A 380 24.24 9.27 -1.95
N THR A 381 24.83 8.71 -0.89
CA THR A 381 24.99 9.27 0.45
C THR A 381 24.87 10.79 0.50
N VAL A 382 23.98 11.28 1.36
CA VAL A 382 24.20 12.51 2.14
C VAL A 382 24.01 12.17 3.60
#